data_AF-A0A286BXY2-F1
#
_entry.id   AF-A0A286BXY2-F1
#
_cell.length_a   1.000
_cell.length_b   1.000
_cell.length_c   1.000
_cell.angle_alpha   90.00
_cell.angle_beta   90.00
_cell.angle_gamma   90.00
#
_symmetry.space_group_name_H-M   'P 1'
#
loop_
_entity.id
_entity.type
_entity.pdbx_description
1 polymer ?
#
loop_
_entity_poly.entity_id
_entity_poly.type
_entity_poly.pdbx_seq_one_letter_code
_entity_poly.pdbx_strand_id
1 'polypeptide(L)'
;MKVKNPMTLLRDMAEEKLTDTTRALGGVQQRLQDAVQQHEQLQHYEREYQHSLRQGMMERGMSMADLVNHQSFVLSLNQVVKQHATHVNRCEKAVDQAKASWVHDKQRLNAFETLIVRRETARAQVETRQEQKLMDEFAQRAGQKRERL
;
A
#
# COMPACT_ATOMS: atom_id res chain seq x y z
N MET A 1 26.47 -16.90 20.79
CA MET A 1 25.57 -16.39 19.74
C MET A 1 24.14 -16.39 20.29
N LYS A 2 23.48 -15.22 20.40
CA LYS A 2 22.05 -15.19 20.76
C LYS A 2 21.28 -15.91 19.67
N VAL A 3 20.68 -17.06 19.98
CA VAL A 3 19.74 -17.74 19.09
C VAL A 3 18.64 -16.73 18.77
N LYS A 4 18.56 -16.26 17.52
CA LYS A 4 17.48 -15.38 17.08
C LYS A 4 16.17 -16.10 17.39
N ASN A 5 15.35 -15.50 18.25
CA ASN A 5 14.06 -16.07 18.62
C ASN A 5 13.25 -16.26 17.33
N PRO A 6 12.70 -17.46 17.05
CA PRO A 6 11.95 -17.70 15.81
C PRO A 6 10.82 -16.69 15.59
N MET A 7 10.21 -16.19 16.67
CA MET A 7 9.18 -15.13 16.58
C MET A 7 9.74 -13.78 16.11
N THR A 8 10.94 -13.39 16.55
CA THR A 8 11.57 -12.15 16.07
C THR A 8 11.96 -12.27 14.61
N LEU A 9 12.44 -13.45 14.17
CA LEU A 9 12.71 -13.71 12.76
C LEU A 9 11.43 -13.59 11.90
N LEU A 10 10.32 -14.17 12.35
CA LEU A 10 9.04 -14.08 11.63
C LEU A 10 8.51 -12.65 11.53
N ARG A 11 8.69 -11.84 12.59
CA ARG A 11 8.38 -10.41 12.55
C ARG A 11 9.27 -9.69 11.53
N ASP A 12 10.59 -9.89 11.59
CA ASP A 12 11.53 -9.24 10.67
C ASP A 12 11.20 -9.56 9.21
N MET A 13 10.86 -10.82 8.91
CA MET A 13 10.41 -11.24 7.57
C MET A 13 9.08 -10.59 7.17
N ALA A 14 8.16 -10.40 8.10
CA ALA A 14 6.89 -9.72 7.83
C ALA A 14 7.10 -8.20 7.60
N GLU A 15 8.05 -7.59 8.28
CA GLU A 15 8.43 -6.18 8.12
C GLU A 15 9.09 -5.93 6.76
N GLU A 16 10.02 -6.80 6.36
CA GLU A 16 10.64 -6.77 5.02
C GLU A 16 9.56 -6.94 3.93
N LYS A 17 8.67 -7.92 4.11
CA LYS A 17 7.56 -8.16 3.17
C LYS A 17 6.62 -6.96 3.05
N LEU A 18 6.28 -6.31 4.17
CA LEU A 18 5.48 -5.08 4.18
C LEU A 18 6.18 -3.93 3.45
N THR A 19 7.50 -3.81 3.62
CA THR A 19 8.30 -2.80 2.92
C THR A 19 8.22 -3.00 1.41
N ASP A 20 8.36 -4.24 0.95
CA ASP A 20 8.25 -4.58 -0.46
C ASP A 20 6.85 -4.33 -1.03
N THR A 21 5.79 -4.71 -0.31
CA THR A 21 4.42 -4.42 -0.77
C THR A 21 4.08 -2.94 -0.74
N THR A 22 4.66 -2.17 0.20
CA THR A 22 4.55 -0.71 0.21
C THR A 22 5.21 -0.09 -1.02
N ARG A 23 6.40 -0.57 -1.41
CA ARG A 23 7.10 -0.12 -2.64
C ARG A 23 6.28 -0.47 -3.88
N ALA A 24 5.74 -1.68 -3.94
CA ALA A 24 4.90 -2.13 -5.05
C ALA A 24 3.62 -1.28 -5.17
N LEU A 25 2.96 -0.97 -4.05
CA LEU A 25 1.78 -0.11 -3.99
C LEU A 25 2.10 1.30 -4.54
N GLY A 26 3.22 1.90 -4.11
CA GLY A 26 3.66 3.19 -4.66
C GLY A 26 3.89 3.14 -6.16
N GLY A 27 4.50 2.06 -6.67
CA GLY A 27 4.72 1.85 -8.10
C GLY A 27 3.43 1.77 -8.92
N VAL A 28 2.40 1.09 -8.43
CA VAL A 28 1.11 1.02 -9.15
C VAL A 28 0.30 2.31 -9.02
N GLN A 29 0.42 3.04 -7.91
CA GLN A 29 -0.19 4.36 -7.74
C GLN A 29 0.40 5.38 -8.73
N GLN A 30 1.72 5.38 -8.92
CA GLN A 30 2.35 6.24 -9.93
C GLN A 30 1.83 5.92 -11.34
N ARG A 31 1.75 4.64 -11.70
CA ARG A 31 1.21 4.23 -13.01
C ARG A 31 -0.24 4.65 -13.21
N LEU A 32 -1.06 4.63 -12.16
CA LEU A 32 -2.43 5.15 -12.22
C LEU A 32 -2.42 6.66 -12.49
N GLN A 33 -1.59 7.42 -11.77
CA GLN A 33 -1.47 8.86 -11.96
C GLN A 33 -1.05 9.20 -13.39
N ASP A 34 -0.04 8.50 -13.93
CA ASP A 34 0.44 8.70 -15.30
C ASP A 34 -0.67 8.37 -16.33
N ALA A 35 -1.41 7.27 -16.12
CA ALA A 35 -2.51 6.86 -16.99
C ALA A 35 -3.67 7.88 -16.99
N VAL A 36 -4.01 8.43 -15.81
CA VAL A 36 -5.03 9.48 -15.67
C VAL A 36 -4.59 10.75 -16.39
N GLN A 37 -3.35 11.21 -16.18
CA GLN A 37 -2.82 12.39 -16.87
C GLN A 37 -2.85 12.24 -18.40
N GLN A 38 -2.45 11.08 -18.92
CA GLN A 38 -2.53 10.81 -20.36
C GLN A 38 -3.98 10.85 -20.88
N HIS A 39 -4.92 10.30 -20.11
CA HIS A 39 -6.33 10.33 -20.47
C HIS A 39 -6.89 11.77 -20.49
N GLU A 40 -6.55 12.58 -19.47
CA GLU A 40 -6.93 14.00 -19.40
C GLU A 40 -6.34 14.81 -20.56
N GLN A 41 -5.08 14.57 -20.91
CA GLN A 41 -4.42 15.22 -22.04
C GLN A 41 -5.13 14.91 -23.36
N LEU A 42 -5.56 13.66 -23.58
CA LEU A 42 -6.31 13.27 -24.77
C LEU A 42 -7.69 13.96 -24.82
N GLN A 43 -8.39 14.04 -23.70
CA GLN A 43 -9.66 14.76 -23.62
C GLN A 43 -9.51 16.26 -23.87
N HIS A 44 -8.44 16.86 -23.35
CA HIS A 44 -8.14 18.27 -23.60
C HIS A 44 -7.87 18.51 -25.09
N TYR A 45 -6.99 17.70 -25.68
CA TYR A 45 -6.67 17.76 -27.10
C TYR A 45 -7.91 17.58 -27.99
N GLU A 46 -8.82 16.65 -27.65
CA GLU A 46 -10.09 16.47 -28.36
C GLU A 46 -10.93 17.77 -28.36
N ARG A 47 -11.06 18.42 -27.20
CA ARG A 47 -11.81 19.67 -27.07
C ARG A 47 -11.20 20.80 -27.89
N GLU A 48 -9.87 20.94 -27.84
CA GLU A 48 -9.15 21.95 -28.62
C GLU A 48 -9.31 21.71 -30.13
N TYR A 49 -9.18 20.46 -30.56
CA TYR A 49 -9.36 20.09 -31.96
C TYR A 49 -10.78 20.41 -32.47
N GLN A 50 -11.81 20.04 -31.71
CA GLN A 50 -13.19 20.36 -32.06
C GLN A 50 -13.46 21.88 -32.08
N HIS A 51 -12.82 22.64 -31.19
CA HIS A 51 -12.94 24.10 -31.17
C HIS A 51 -12.31 24.75 -32.40
N SER A 52 -11.09 24.36 -32.74
CA SER A 52 -10.37 24.80 -33.93
C SER A 52 -11.16 24.50 -35.22
N LEU A 53 -11.77 23.31 -35.30
CA LEU A 53 -12.61 22.96 -36.44
C LEU A 53 -13.83 23.87 -36.56
N ARG A 54 -14.56 24.11 -35.46
CA ARG A 54 -15.74 24.99 -35.45
C ARG A 54 -15.39 26.40 -35.90
N GLN A 55 -14.26 26.93 -35.46
CA GLN A 55 -13.75 28.23 -35.92
C GLN A 55 -13.45 28.23 -37.42
N GLY A 56 -12.71 27.23 -37.92
CA GLY A 56 -12.39 27.11 -39.34
C GLY A 56 -13.61 27.00 -40.24
N MET A 57 -14.65 26.27 -39.80
CA MET A 57 -15.94 26.18 -40.52
C MET A 57 -16.67 27.53 -40.59
N MET A 58 -16.64 28.33 -39.52
CA MET A 58 -17.31 29.64 -39.46
C MET A 58 -16.58 30.71 -40.28
N GLU A 59 -15.24 30.70 -40.30
CA GLU A 59 -14.46 31.80 -40.89
C GLU A 59 -14.19 31.65 -42.39
N ARG A 60 -13.95 30.43 -42.89
CA ARG A 60 -13.45 30.22 -44.28
C ARG A 60 -14.30 29.28 -45.12
N GLY A 61 -15.29 28.61 -44.52
CA GLY A 61 -15.91 27.44 -45.13
C GLY A 61 -14.92 26.27 -45.22
N MET A 62 -15.42 25.05 -45.33
CA MET A 62 -14.60 23.85 -45.29
C MET A 62 -14.90 22.96 -46.50
N SER A 63 -13.86 22.38 -47.11
CA SER A 63 -14.07 21.49 -48.25
C SER A 63 -14.66 20.14 -47.81
N MET A 64 -15.29 19.42 -48.73
CA MET A 64 -15.79 18.07 -48.45
C MET A 64 -14.66 17.10 -48.05
N ALA A 65 -13.47 17.28 -48.61
CA ALA A 65 -12.30 16.47 -48.26
C ALA A 65 -11.86 16.72 -46.80
N ASP A 66 -11.87 17.98 -46.35
CA ASP A 66 -11.53 18.33 -44.96
C ASP A 66 -12.54 17.76 -43.96
N LEU A 67 -13.83 17.76 -44.32
CA LEU A 67 -14.91 17.15 -43.54
C LEU A 67 -14.71 15.63 -43.34
N VAL A 68 -14.37 14.92 -44.42
CA VAL A 68 -14.10 13.47 -44.37
C VAL A 68 -12.86 13.15 -43.53
N ASN A 69 -11.79 13.93 -43.70
CA ASN A 69 -10.57 13.79 -42.92
C ASN A 69 -10.83 14.01 -41.42
N HIS A 70 -11.60 15.06 -41.08
CA HIS A 70 -12.00 15.35 -39.72
C HIS A 70 -12.79 14.20 -39.10
N GLN A 71 -13.81 13.68 -39.80
CA GLN A 71 -14.61 12.57 -39.29
C GLN A 71 -13.76 11.32 -39.01
N SER A 72 -12.82 11.00 -39.92
CA SER A 72 -11.91 9.87 -39.75
C SER A 72 -10.98 10.05 -38.54
N PHE A 73 -10.47 11.27 -38.33
CA PHE A 73 -9.65 11.58 -37.18
C PHE A 73 -10.41 11.49 -35.86
N VAL A 74 -11.63 12.04 -35.79
CA VAL A 74 -12.48 11.97 -34.59
C VAL A 74 -12.82 10.52 -34.23
N LEU A 75 -13.08 9.66 -35.21
CA LEU A 75 -13.30 8.23 -34.96
C LEU A 75 -12.06 7.57 -34.35
N SER A 76 -10.89 7.86 -34.90
CA SER A 76 -9.61 7.33 -34.41
C SER A 76 -9.30 7.82 -33.00
N LEU A 77 -9.49 9.12 -32.73
CA LEU A 77 -9.29 9.73 -31.42
C LEU A 77 -10.23 9.13 -30.37
N ASN A 78 -11.52 8.96 -30.70
CA ASN A 78 -12.48 8.29 -29.82
C ASN A 78 -12.07 6.85 -29.46
N GLN A 79 -11.49 6.12 -30.41
CA GLN A 79 -10.98 4.78 -30.15
C GLN A 79 -9.81 4.80 -29.17
N VAL A 80 -8.86 5.73 -29.35
CA VAL A 80 -7.72 5.91 -28.43
C VAL A 80 -8.19 6.34 -27.03
N VAL A 81 -9.13 7.28 -26.93
CA VAL A 81 -9.70 7.72 -25.65
C VAL A 81 -10.34 6.55 -24.90
N LYS A 82 -11.10 5.68 -25.59
CA LYS A 82 -11.68 4.46 -25.00
C LYS A 82 -10.61 3.47 -24.53
N GLN A 83 -9.52 3.31 -25.29
CA GLN A 83 -8.40 2.47 -24.89
C GLN A 83 -7.72 3.01 -23.62
N HIS A 84 -7.48 4.32 -23.53
CA HIS A 84 -6.90 4.95 -22.36
C HIS A 84 -7.84 4.88 -21.15
N ALA A 85 -9.15 5.06 -21.32
CA ALA A 85 -10.11 4.86 -20.23
C ALA A 85 -10.06 3.42 -19.69
N THR A 86 -9.96 2.44 -20.59
CA THR A 86 -9.78 1.03 -20.22
C THR A 86 -8.45 0.81 -19.50
N HIS A 87 -7.38 1.49 -19.92
CA HIS A 87 -6.07 1.42 -19.27
C HIS A 87 -6.11 1.99 -17.85
N VAL A 88 -6.74 3.15 -17.64
CA VAL A 88 -6.97 3.74 -16.31
C VAL A 88 -7.71 2.74 -15.42
N ASN A 89 -8.81 2.13 -15.89
CA ASN A 89 -9.54 1.14 -15.10
C ASN A 89 -8.68 -0.08 -14.70
N ARG A 90 -7.76 -0.52 -15.57
CA ARG A 90 -6.82 -1.59 -15.25
C ARG A 90 -5.82 -1.16 -14.17
N CYS A 91 -5.32 0.07 -14.24
CA CYS A 91 -4.44 0.63 -13.21
C CYS A 91 -5.16 0.77 -11.86
N GLU A 92 -6.41 1.23 -11.84
CA GLU A 92 -7.23 1.31 -10.62
C GLU A 92 -7.36 -0.06 -9.96
N LYS A 93 -7.73 -1.09 -10.73
CA LYS A 93 -7.81 -2.48 -10.22
C LYS A 93 -6.48 -2.99 -9.70
N ALA A 94 -5.36 -2.62 -10.32
CA ALA A 94 -4.03 -2.99 -9.86
C ALA A 94 -3.70 -2.32 -8.51
N VAL A 95 -4.07 -1.05 -8.33
CA VAL A 95 -3.95 -0.34 -7.05
C VAL A 95 -4.79 -1.03 -5.97
N ASP A 96 -6.04 -1.40 -6.26
CA ASP A 96 -6.90 -2.09 -5.31
C ASP A 96 -6.31 -3.42 -4.85
N GLN A 97 -5.79 -4.22 -5.78
CA GLN A 97 -5.12 -5.50 -5.48
C GLN A 97 -3.84 -5.32 -4.65
N ALA A 98 -3.01 -4.34 -5.00
CA ALA A 98 -1.80 -4.03 -4.25
C ALA A 98 -2.13 -3.54 -2.84
N LYS A 99 -3.17 -2.70 -2.70
CA LYS A 99 -3.65 -2.21 -1.41
C LYS A 99 -4.18 -3.35 -0.54
N ALA A 100 -4.96 -4.27 -1.09
CA ALA A 100 -5.42 -5.46 -0.36
C ALA A 100 -4.25 -6.30 0.16
N SER A 101 -3.22 -6.51 -0.66
CA SER A 101 -2.01 -7.24 -0.28
C SER A 101 -1.24 -6.51 0.83
N TRP A 102 -1.09 -5.19 0.71
CA TRP A 102 -0.45 -4.35 1.74
C TRP A 102 -1.19 -4.41 3.08
N VAL A 103 -2.52 -4.33 3.07
CA VAL A 103 -3.34 -4.43 4.30
C VAL A 103 -3.12 -5.78 4.97
N HIS A 104 -3.12 -6.87 4.20
CA HIS A 104 -2.88 -8.21 4.72
C HIS A 104 -1.49 -8.34 5.36
N ASP A 105 -0.44 -7.87 4.69
CA ASP A 105 0.93 -7.93 5.21
C ASP A 105 1.10 -7.06 6.46
N LYS A 106 0.43 -5.89 6.51
CA LYS A 106 0.42 -5.04 7.70
C LYS A 106 -0.26 -5.72 8.89
N GLN A 107 -1.39 -6.38 8.66
CA GLN A 107 -2.08 -7.16 9.70
C GLN A 107 -1.19 -8.28 10.23
N ARG A 108 -0.48 -8.98 9.34
CA ARG A 108 0.45 -10.05 9.72
C ARG A 108 1.62 -9.54 10.56
N LEU A 109 2.22 -8.41 10.22
CA LEU A 109 3.27 -7.79 11.03
C LEU A 109 2.74 -7.44 12.43
N ASN A 110 1.60 -6.74 12.50
CA ASN A 110 0.97 -6.36 13.78
C ASN A 110 0.65 -7.58 14.65
N ALA A 111 0.25 -8.70 14.04
CA ALA A 111 -0.01 -9.95 14.76
C ALA A 111 1.27 -10.50 15.41
N PHE A 112 2.40 -10.52 14.69
CA PHE A 112 3.68 -10.94 15.25
C PHE A 112 4.17 -10.02 16.37
N GLU A 113 4.07 -8.71 16.20
CA GLU A 113 4.39 -7.73 17.24
C GLU A 113 3.57 -7.97 18.51
N THR A 114 2.26 -8.17 18.35
CA THR A 114 1.35 -8.47 19.47
C THR A 114 1.74 -9.75 20.20
N LEU A 115 2.08 -10.82 19.46
CA LEU A 115 2.49 -12.09 20.05
C LEU A 115 3.83 -11.99 20.78
N ILE A 116 4.79 -11.21 20.26
CA ILE A 116 6.06 -10.95 20.93
C ILE A 116 5.83 -10.24 22.26
N VAL A 117 5.07 -9.14 22.27
CA VAL A 117 4.75 -8.38 23.49
C VAL A 117 4.07 -9.29 24.53
N ARG A 118 3.07 -10.07 24.13
CA ARG A 118 2.38 -11.01 25.04
C ARG A 118 3.35 -12.02 25.66
N ARG A 119 4.27 -12.57 24.87
CA ARG A 119 5.27 -13.53 25.35
C ARG A 119 6.24 -12.88 26.34
N GLU A 120 6.69 -11.67 26.06
CA GLU A 120 7.57 -10.91 26.95
C GLU A 120 6.87 -10.58 28.28
N THR A 121 5.61 -10.12 28.22
CA THR A 121 4.80 -9.88 29.43
C THR A 121 4.62 -11.16 30.26
N ALA A 122 4.28 -12.28 29.63
CA ALA A 122 4.12 -13.55 30.33
C ALA A 122 5.43 -14.03 30.99
N ARG A 123 6.56 -13.86 30.29
CA ARG A 123 7.88 -14.19 30.83
C ARG A 123 8.23 -13.32 32.04
N ALA A 124 8.03 -12.01 31.94
CA ALA A 124 8.27 -11.08 33.04
C ALA A 124 7.43 -11.45 34.28
N GLN A 125 6.16 -11.82 34.10
CA GLN A 125 5.31 -12.27 35.21
C GLN A 125 5.84 -13.53 35.91
N VAL A 126 6.37 -14.50 35.15
CA VAL A 126 6.98 -15.71 35.72
C VAL A 126 8.26 -15.35 36.48
N GLU A 127 9.13 -14.51 35.89
CA GLU A 127 10.37 -14.05 36.53
C GLU A 127 10.07 -13.30 37.84
N THR A 128 9.13 -12.36 37.85
CA THR A 128 8.70 -11.64 39.06
C THR A 128 8.16 -12.59 40.14
N ARG A 129 7.36 -13.60 39.78
CA ARG A 129 6.86 -14.59 40.76
C ARG A 129 7.99 -15.43 41.37
N GLN A 130 8.99 -15.80 40.57
CA GLN A 130 10.16 -16.54 41.07
C GLN A 130 11.01 -15.67 42.00
N GLU A 131 11.26 -14.42 41.63
CA GLU A 131 12.00 -13.47 42.47
C GLU A 131 11.31 -13.21 43.81
N GLN A 132 10.00 -13.00 43.78
CA GLN A 132 9.19 -12.82 45.00
C GLN A 132 9.28 -14.05 45.91
N LYS A 133 9.13 -15.26 45.35
CA LYS A 133 9.26 -16.50 46.12
C LYS A 133 10.63 -16.65 46.77
N LEU A 134 11.71 -16.36 46.05
CA LEU A 134 13.07 -16.40 46.60
C LEU A 134 13.24 -15.40 47.74
N MET A 135 12.74 -14.17 47.57
CA MET A 135 12.80 -13.12 48.60
C MET A 135 12.05 -13.52 49.87
N ASP A 136 10.85 -14.10 49.72
CA ASP A 136 10.05 -14.60 50.84
C ASP A 136 10.76 -15.74 51.59
N GLU A 137 11.40 -16.68 50.88
CA GLU A 137 12.20 -17.76 51.48
C GLU A 137 13.41 -17.21 52.26
N PHE A 138 14.09 -16.19 51.74
CA PHE A 138 15.19 -15.52 52.45
C PHE A 138 14.70 -14.79 53.71
N ALA A 139 13.59 -14.07 53.62
CA ALA A 139 13.00 -13.35 54.74
C ALA A 139 12.58 -14.32 55.88
N GLN A 140 11.95 -15.44 55.53
CA GLN A 140 11.57 -16.48 56.49
C GLN A 140 12.79 -17.08 57.20
N ARG A 141 13.85 -17.44 56.47
CA ARG A 141 15.09 -17.97 57.06
C ARG A 141 15.77 -16.96 57.99
N ALA A 142 15.79 -15.68 57.61
CA ALA A 142 16.36 -14.62 58.44
C ALA A 142 15.55 -14.40 59.74
N GLY A 143 14.22 -14.45 59.65
CA GLY A 143 13.32 -14.36 60.81
C GLY A 143 13.53 -15.52 61.79
N GLN A 144 13.54 -16.76 61.30
CA GLN A 144 13.78 -17.96 62.13
C GLN A 144 15.13 -17.94 62.84
N LYS A 145 16.17 -17.34 62.23
CA LYS A 145 17.48 -17.17 62.88
C LYS A 145 17.44 -16.16 64.03
N ARG A 146 16.61 -15.11 63.93
CA ARG A 146 16.46 -14.08 64.98
C ARG A 146 15.63 -14.58 66.17
N GLU A 147 14.65 -15.45 65.96
CA GLU A 147 13.84 -16.06 67.04
C GLU A 147 14.62 -17.10 67.87
N ARG A 148 15.73 -17.62 67.35
CA ARG A 148 16.57 -18.62 68.04
C ARG A 148 17.72 -18.01 68.86
N LEU A 149 17.87 -16.69 68.83
CA LEU A 149 18.85 -15.93 69.62
C LEU A 149 18.13 -15.29 70.81
#